data_AF-A0A8B9QGS8-F1
#
_entry.id   AF-A0A8B9QGS8-F1
#
_cell.length_a   1.000
_cell.length_b   1.000
_cell.length_c   1.000
_cell.angle_alpha   90.00
_cell.angle_beta   90.00
_cell.angle_gamma   90.00
#
_symmetry.space_group_name_H-M   'P 1'
#
loop_
_entity.id
_entity.type
_entity.pdbx_description
1 polymer ?
#
loop_
_entity_poly.entity_id
_entity_poly.type
_entity_poly.pdbx_seq_one_letter_code
_entity_poly.pdbx_strand_id
1 'polypeptide(L)'
;MSLQQAKGELAVDFPSLISQELLLGTKLEATKSQIEHQAQVTSEVEKVKSAVQCSRFWDIAGRLLAQQKSTVDLQQHTKECEEKKKVLKDKLKELELKQAELKFHQPPSAISSRKLEEELKISLQQEEARLEQMQAQMLKNQELLLMFENGIDNLFIRLYSITVPDQDISVEAKDTDEKLQHCEKKLLHLAQLVTNLPAQYSLDEDKETFVKVRNFLEKTTKDEPQNLKISLEDEGSGAQDAFDFADKDHGHVLTRDEIKKQGLRFIESKMKSGKKKQQSFPKSF
;
A
#
# COMPACT_ATOMS: atom_id res chain seq x y z
N MET A 1 84.50 -61.97 125.96
CA MET A 1 85.05 -60.61 126.03
C MET A 1 85.63 -60.26 124.66
N SER A 2 85.12 -59.16 124.08
CA SER A 2 85.74 -58.17 123.18
C SER A 2 87.26 -58.29 122.88
N LEU A 3 87.82 -57.87 121.73
CA LEU A 3 87.48 -56.77 120.80
C LEU A 3 88.26 -56.91 119.46
N GLN A 4 87.62 -56.46 118.38
CA GLN A 4 88.08 -55.92 117.06
C GLN A 4 89.56 -55.90 116.63
N GLN A 5 89.79 -56.12 115.32
CA GLN A 5 90.24 -55.04 114.39
C GLN A 5 90.08 -55.41 112.89
N ALA A 6 89.93 -54.35 112.07
CA ALA A 6 89.47 -54.32 110.68
C ALA A 6 90.60 -54.33 109.62
N LYS A 7 90.21 -54.51 108.33
CA LYS A 7 90.48 -53.60 107.17
C LYS A 7 90.89 -54.32 105.85
N GLY A 8 90.18 -53.99 104.75
CA GLY A 8 90.77 -53.89 103.40
C GLY A 8 90.12 -54.72 102.27
N GLU A 9 89.17 -54.13 101.53
CA GLU A 9 88.69 -54.61 100.22
C GLU A 9 89.60 -54.13 99.07
N LEU A 10 89.85 -55.01 98.09
CA LEU A 10 90.52 -54.73 96.81
C LEU A 10 89.62 -55.27 95.69
N ALA A 11 88.75 -54.42 95.14
CA ALA A 11 87.93 -54.73 93.98
C ALA A 11 88.67 -54.30 92.71
N VAL A 12 88.82 -55.23 91.77
CA VAL A 12 89.48 -55.03 90.48
C VAL A 12 88.45 -54.48 89.49
N ASP A 13 88.66 -53.26 89.00
CA ASP A 13 87.83 -52.60 87.98
C ASP A 13 88.07 -53.21 86.59
N PHE A 14 87.01 -53.74 85.98
CA PHE A 14 86.94 -53.99 84.53
C PHE A 14 86.41 -52.74 83.81
N PRO A 15 86.96 -52.32 82.66
CA PRO A 15 86.38 -51.24 81.88
C PRO A 15 85.01 -51.68 81.37
N SER A 16 83.97 -50.94 81.77
CA SER A 16 82.59 -51.21 81.36
C SER A 16 82.41 -50.97 79.86
N LEU A 17 82.38 -52.07 79.09
CA LEU A 17 81.96 -52.11 77.67
C LEU A 17 80.59 -51.46 77.44
N ILE A 18 79.77 -51.38 78.50
CA ILE A 18 78.40 -50.84 78.49
C ILE A 18 78.39 -49.33 78.21
N SER A 19 79.44 -48.58 78.57
CA SER A 19 79.49 -47.12 78.33
C SER A 19 79.83 -46.73 76.89
N GLN A 20 80.61 -47.54 76.17
CA GLN A 20 80.86 -47.33 74.74
C GLN A 20 79.65 -47.74 73.89
N GLU A 21 78.94 -48.80 74.31
CA GLU A 21 77.75 -49.33 73.64
C GLU A 21 76.54 -48.39 73.77
N LEU A 22 76.37 -47.71 74.91
CA LEU A 22 75.32 -46.70 75.11
C LEU A 22 75.56 -45.42 74.28
N LEU A 23 76.82 -45.01 74.08
CA LEU A 23 77.19 -43.82 73.31
C LEU A 23 77.19 -44.08 71.79
N LEU A 24 77.54 -45.30 71.37
CA LEU A 24 77.32 -45.76 69.99
C LEU A 24 75.84 -45.97 69.68
N GLY A 25 75.05 -46.53 70.62
CA GLY A 25 73.61 -46.74 70.47
C GLY A 25 72.83 -45.44 70.35
N THR A 26 73.15 -44.42 71.15
CA THR A 26 72.55 -43.08 71.04
C THR A 26 72.95 -42.36 69.75
N LYS A 27 74.18 -42.53 69.27
CA LYS A 27 74.62 -42.01 67.96
C LYS A 27 73.93 -42.73 66.79
N LEU A 28 73.68 -44.03 66.92
CA LEU A 28 73.05 -44.86 65.88
C LEU A 28 71.52 -44.63 65.81
N GLU A 29 70.86 -44.47 66.96
CA GLU A 29 69.47 -44.02 67.06
C GLU A 29 69.29 -42.61 66.48
N ALA A 30 70.17 -41.66 66.81
CA ALA A 30 70.13 -40.32 66.23
C ALA A 30 70.26 -40.34 64.69
N THR A 31 71.14 -41.20 64.15
CA THR A 31 71.27 -41.36 62.69
C THR A 31 70.05 -42.04 62.06
N LYS A 32 69.40 -42.98 62.76
CA LYS A 32 68.18 -43.66 62.29
C LYS A 32 67.00 -42.68 62.22
N SER A 33 66.77 -41.91 63.29
CA SER A 33 65.75 -40.86 63.30
C SER A 33 66.00 -39.80 62.23
N GLN A 34 67.27 -39.47 61.94
CA GLN A 34 67.63 -38.55 60.87
C GLN A 34 67.31 -39.11 59.47
N ILE A 35 67.55 -40.40 59.23
CA ILE A 35 67.22 -41.07 57.97
C ILE A 35 65.69 -41.15 57.78
N GLU A 36 64.93 -41.50 58.82
CA GLU A 36 63.46 -41.53 58.77
C GLU A 36 62.87 -40.15 58.49
N HIS A 37 63.39 -39.11 59.16
CA HIS A 37 63.00 -37.74 58.90
C HIS A 37 63.30 -37.32 57.46
N GLN A 38 64.47 -37.68 56.92
CA GLN A 38 64.83 -37.36 55.55
C GLN A 38 63.94 -38.09 54.54
N ALA A 39 63.61 -39.36 54.77
CA ALA A 39 62.66 -40.13 53.95
C ALA A 39 61.27 -39.47 53.95
N GLN A 40 60.79 -39.03 55.11
CA GLN A 40 59.52 -38.32 55.23
C GLN A 40 59.53 -36.99 54.45
N VAL A 41 60.58 -36.17 54.59
CA VAL A 41 60.72 -34.91 53.86
C VAL A 41 60.74 -35.14 52.35
N THR A 42 61.48 -36.14 51.87
CA THR A 42 61.50 -36.47 50.43
C THR A 42 60.15 -36.95 49.90
N SER A 43 59.42 -37.75 50.69
CA SER A 43 58.07 -38.20 50.33
C SER A 43 57.09 -37.03 50.21
N GLU A 44 57.11 -36.10 51.17
CA GLU A 44 56.25 -34.90 51.11
C GLU A 44 56.62 -33.99 49.93
N VAL A 45 57.91 -33.82 49.64
CA VAL A 45 58.35 -33.06 48.47
C VAL A 45 57.88 -33.69 47.16
N GLU A 46 57.96 -35.02 47.01
CA GLU A 46 57.47 -35.72 45.81
C GLU A 46 55.94 -35.66 45.68
N LYS A 47 55.19 -35.67 46.79
CA LYS A 47 53.74 -35.42 46.79
C LYS A 47 53.41 -34.03 46.27
N VAL A 48 54.08 -32.99 46.80
CA VAL A 48 53.88 -31.60 46.36
C VAL A 48 54.28 -31.44 44.89
N LYS A 49 55.41 -32.03 44.49
CA LYS A 49 55.87 -32.02 43.10
C LYS A 49 54.84 -32.63 42.15
N SER A 50 54.24 -33.76 42.54
CA SER A 50 53.19 -34.43 41.78
C SER A 50 51.90 -33.61 41.71
N ALA A 51 51.47 -33.00 42.83
CA ALA A 51 50.27 -32.17 42.90
C ALA A 51 50.39 -30.89 42.04
N VAL A 52 51.56 -30.27 42.04
CA VAL A 52 51.86 -29.03 41.29
C VAL A 52 52.35 -29.34 39.86
N GLN A 53 52.51 -30.63 39.53
CA GLN A 53 52.95 -31.15 38.23
C GLN A 53 54.28 -30.53 37.75
N CYS A 54 55.29 -30.49 38.62
CA CYS A 54 56.64 -30.04 38.26
C CYS A 54 57.64 -31.21 38.23
N SER A 55 58.76 -31.02 37.53
CA SER A 55 59.81 -32.04 37.45
C SER A 55 60.93 -31.82 38.48
N ARG A 56 61.21 -30.57 38.83
CA ARG A 56 62.28 -30.17 39.76
C ARG A 56 61.71 -29.51 41.00
N PHE A 57 62.32 -29.78 42.15
CA PHE A 57 61.95 -29.18 43.44
C PHE A 57 61.93 -27.63 43.38
N TRP A 58 62.92 -27.04 42.72
CA TRP A 58 63.06 -25.58 42.62
C TRP A 58 61.91 -24.90 41.84
N ASP A 59 61.17 -25.65 41.02
CA ASP A 59 60.07 -25.11 40.20
C ASP A 59 58.74 -25.02 40.98
N ILE A 60 58.64 -25.66 42.15
CA ILE A 60 57.41 -25.71 42.97
C ILE A 60 56.93 -24.30 43.29
N ALA A 61 57.83 -23.44 43.79
CA ALA A 61 57.50 -22.07 44.18
C ALA A 61 56.98 -21.24 42.98
N GLY A 62 57.63 -21.38 41.82
CA GLY A 62 57.22 -20.67 40.61
C GLY A 62 55.84 -21.10 40.11
N ARG A 63 55.53 -22.41 40.15
CA ARG A 63 54.21 -22.92 39.75
C ARG A 63 53.10 -22.53 40.71
N LEU A 64 53.35 -22.55 42.03
CA LEU A 64 52.38 -22.08 43.02
C LEU A 64 52.07 -20.60 42.82
N LEU A 65 53.08 -19.77 42.54
CA LEU A 65 52.89 -18.36 42.23
C LEU A 65 52.10 -18.15 40.92
N ALA A 66 52.37 -18.94 39.89
CA ALA A 66 51.61 -18.90 38.63
C ALA A 66 50.16 -19.35 38.81
N GLN A 67 49.91 -20.41 39.60
CA GLN A 67 48.56 -20.84 39.96
C GLN A 67 47.83 -19.76 40.76
N GLN A 68 48.49 -19.12 41.74
CA GLN A 68 47.91 -18.02 42.50
C GLN A 68 47.54 -16.84 41.60
N LYS A 69 48.40 -16.46 40.65
CA LYS A 69 48.08 -15.40 39.70
C LYS A 69 46.89 -15.78 38.82
N SER A 70 46.89 -17.00 38.28
CA SER A 70 45.80 -17.50 37.44
C SER A 70 44.47 -17.59 38.19
N THR A 71 44.47 -17.93 39.49
CA THR A 71 43.24 -17.98 40.29
C THR A 71 42.70 -16.58 40.55
N VAL A 72 43.56 -15.59 40.80
CA VAL A 72 43.16 -14.18 40.92
C VAL A 72 42.57 -13.67 39.59
N ASP A 73 43.22 -13.95 38.47
CA ASP A 73 42.73 -13.54 37.14
C ASP A 73 41.37 -14.19 36.81
N LEU A 74 41.19 -15.48 37.12
CA LEU A 74 39.93 -16.19 36.97
C LEU A 74 38.83 -15.62 37.88
N GLN A 75 39.14 -15.29 39.14
CA GLN A 75 38.20 -14.65 40.04
C GLN A 75 37.75 -13.28 39.52
N GLN A 76 38.67 -12.50 38.96
CA GLN A 76 38.36 -11.21 38.35
C GLN A 76 37.43 -11.39 37.14
N HIS A 77 37.74 -12.31 36.22
CA HIS A 77 36.87 -12.61 35.08
C HIS A 77 35.48 -13.13 35.50
N THR A 78 35.42 -13.90 36.59
CA THR A 78 34.13 -14.39 37.12
C THR A 78 33.27 -13.21 37.59
N LYS A 79 33.86 -12.24 38.31
CA LYS A 79 33.16 -11.03 38.75
C LYS A 79 32.67 -10.19 37.57
N GLU A 80 33.52 -9.96 36.57
CA GLU A 80 33.14 -9.20 35.37
C GLU A 80 31.99 -9.87 34.60
N CYS A 81 31.99 -11.20 34.50
CA CYS A 81 30.90 -11.96 33.89
C CYS A 81 29.60 -11.81 34.68
N GLU A 82 29.67 -11.86 36.02
CA GLU A 82 28.51 -11.66 36.89
C GLU A 82 27.91 -10.25 36.78
N GLU A 83 28.76 -9.23 36.70
CA GLU A 83 28.32 -7.84 36.49
C GLU A 83 27.65 -7.67 35.13
N LYS A 84 28.26 -8.17 34.04
CA LYS A 84 27.65 -8.16 32.71
C LYS A 84 26.30 -8.87 32.69
N LYS A 85 26.20 -10.01 33.37
CA LYS A 85 24.94 -10.76 33.49
C LYS A 85 23.86 -9.94 34.21
N LYS A 86 24.20 -9.20 35.26
CA LYS A 86 23.26 -8.31 35.97
C LYS A 86 22.77 -7.20 35.04
N VAL A 87 23.69 -6.49 34.37
CA VAL A 87 23.35 -5.40 33.43
C VAL A 87 22.44 -5.90 32.30
N LEU A 88 22.77 -7.05 31.70
CA LEU A 88 21.94 -7.63 30.63
C LEU A 88 20.56 -8.03 31.13
N LYS A 89 20.45 -8.57 32.35
CA LYS A 89 19.16 -8.94 32.95
C LYS A 89 18.29 -7.71 33.22
N ASP A 90 18.89 -6.61 33.68
CA ASP A 90 18.15 -5.37 33.90
C ASP A 90 17.73 -4.73 32.57
N LYS A 91 18.59 -4.78 31.54
CA LYS A 91 18.23 -4.32 30.20
C LYS A 91 17.11 -5.14 29.57
N LEU A 92 17.11 -6.46 29.80
CA LEU A 92 16.03 -7.33 29.34
C LEU A 92 14.69 -6.92 29.95
N LYS A 93 14.64 -6.70 31.27
CA LYS A 93 13.41 -6.23 31.95
C LYS A 93 12.93 -4.87 31.42
N GLU A 94 13.85 -3.94 31.15
CA GLU A 94 13.50 -2.63 30.56
C GLU A 94 12.87 -2.80 29.17
N LEU A 95 13.42 -3.68 28.34
CA LEU A 95 12.88 -3.97 27.01
C LEU A 95 11.54 -4.70 27.07
N GLU A 96 11.36 -5.65 27.99
CA GLU A 96 10.09 -6.34 28.22
C GLU A 96 8.99 -5.34 28.65
N LEU A 97 9.32 -4.38 29.52
CA LEU A 97 8.40 -3.32 29.91
C LEU A 97 8.00 -2.44 28.72
N LYS A 98 8.97 -1.98 27.92
CA LYS A 98 8.72 -1.20 26.70
C LYS A 98 7.90 -1.98 25.68
N GLN A 99 8.15 -3.28 25.54
CA GLN A 99 7.38 -4.14 24.65
C GLN A 99 5.93 -4.28 25.15
N ALA A 100 5.72 -4.46 26.45
CA ALA A 100 4.39 -4.49 27.04
C ALA A 100 3.67 -3.14 26.82
N GLU A 101 4.35 -2.02 27.06
CA GLU A 101 3.80 -0.69 26.77
C GLU A 101 3.38 -0.57 25.30
N LEU A 102 4.23 -0.94 24.35
CA LEU A 102 3.90 -0.89 22.92
C LEU A 102 2.78 -1.86 22.52
N LYS A 103 2.73 -3.06 23.13
CA LYS A 103 1.72 -4.07 22.81
C LYS A 103 0.34 -3.71 23.33
N PHE A 104 0.27 -3.04 24.48
CA PHE A 104 -0.98 -2.75 25.18
C PHE A 104 -1.43 -1.27 25.08
N HIS A 105 -0.54 -0.34 24.74
CA HIS A 105 -0.91 1.03 24.39
C HIS A 105 -1.04 1.18 22.88
N GLN A 106 -2.25 0.99 22.36
CA GLN A 106 -2.70 1.78 21.22
C GLN A 106 -2.89 3.21 21.75
N PRO A 107 -2.17 4.24 21.27
CA PRO A 107 -2.32 5.57 21.84
C PRO A 107 -3.79 5.99 21.66
N PRO A 108 -4.45 6.58 22.68
CA PRO A 108 -5.84 7.02 22.59
C PRO A 108 -6.10 7.95 21.38
N SER A 109 -5.06 8.68 20.96
CA SER A 109 -5.05 9.50 19.75
C SER A 109 -5.19 8.71 18.45
N ALA A 110 -4.81 7.43 18.39
CA ALA A 110 -5.00 6.58 17.21
C ALA A 110 -6.48 6.19 17.01
N ILE A 111 -7.25 6.06 18.10
CA ILE A 111 -8.68 5.79 18.03
C ILE A 111 -9.43 7.07 17.67
N SER A 112 -9.05 8.22 18.24
CA SER A 112 -9.65 9.51 17.88
C SER A 112 -9.30 9.95 16.46
N SER A 113 -8.07 9.72 15.99
CA SER A 113 -7.68 10.03 14.61
C SER A 113 -8.37 9.15 13.59
N ARG A 114 -8.54 7.84 13.84
CA ARG A 114 -9.35 6.97 12.97
C ARG A 114 -10.81 7.42 12.88
N LYS A 115 -11.43 7.78 14.01
CA LYS A 115 -12.80 8.30 14.01
C LYS A 115 -12.92 9.60 13.22
N LEU A 116 -11.95 10.51 13.38
CA LEU A 116 -11.90 11.76 12.61
C LEU A 116 -11.67 11.50 11.11
N GLU A 117 -10.81 10.55 10.77
CA GLU A 117 -10.57 10.12 9.39
C GLU A 117 -11.85 9.56 8.74
N GLU A 118 -12.59 8.73 9.47
CA GLU A 118 -13.89 8.20 9.02
C GLU A 118 -14.91 9.33 8.82
N GLU A 119 -15.00 10.28 9.74
CA GLU A 119 -15.89 11.45 9.65
C GLU A 119 -15.54 12.33 8.44
N LEU A 120 -14.26 12.65 8.24
CA LEU A 120 -13.78 13.42 7.10
C LEU A 120 -14.05 12.69 5.78
N LYS A 121 -13.93 11.36 5.75
CA LYS A 121 -14.24 10.56 4.56
C LYS A 121 -15.73 10.62 4.21
N ILE A 122 -16.61 10.53 5.21
CA ILE A 122 -18.05 10.68 5.01
C ILE A 122 -18.38 12.10 4.52
N SER A 123 -17.79 13.13 5.14
CA SER A 123 -17.98 14.52 4.72
C SER A 123 -17.48 14.78 3.29
N LEU A 124 -16.33 14.20 2.92
CA LEU A 124 -15.81 14.29 1.56
C LEU A 124 -16.79 13.68 0.55
N GLN A 125 -17.31 12.48 0.82
CA GLN A 125 -18.27 11.83 -0.06
C GLN A 125 -19.57 12.64 -0.22
N GLN A 126 -20.02 13.30 0.85
CA GLN A 126 -21.19 14.18 0.79
C GLN A 126 -20.92 15.42 -0.07
N GLU A 127 -19.75 16.05 0.06
CA GLU A 127 -19.38 17.20 -0.76
C GLU A 127 -19.14 16.82 -2.22
N GLU A 128 -18.58 15.64 -2.51
CA GLU A 128 -18.45 15.09 -3.86
C GLU A 128 -19.83 14.88 -4.50
N ALA A 129 -20.77 14.27 -3.79
CA ALA A 129 -22.15 14.10 -4.28
C ALA A 129 -22.86 15.44 -4.50
N ARG A 130 -22.64 16.42 -3.61
CA ARG A 130 -23.18 17.78 -3.75
C ARG A 130 -22.59 18.48 -4.98
N LEU A 131 -21.30 18.32 -5.22
CA LEU A 131 -20.61 18.88 -6.38
C LEU A 131 -21.14 18.27 -7.69
N GLU A 132 -21.29 16.95 -7.76
CA GLU A 132 -21.85 16.27 -8.93
C GLU A 132 -23.28 16.75 -9.22
N GLN A 133 -24.12 16.91 -8.18
CA GLN A 133 -25.46 17.44 -8.33
C GLN A 133 -25.45 18.88 -8.89
N MET A 134 -24.58 19.74 -8.34
CA MET A 134 -24.46 21.13 -8.80
C MET A 134 -23.96 21.21 -10.24
N GLN A 135 -22.99 20.38 -10.62
CA GLN A 135 -22.50 20.29 -12.00
C GLN A 135 -23.60 19.83 -12.96
N ALA A 136 -24.37 18.81 -12.59
CA ALA A 136 -25.50 18.35 -13.40
C ALA A 136 -26.57 19.44 -13.58
N GLN A 137 -26.85 20.23 -12.53
CA GLN A 137 -27.76 21.37 -12.61
C GLN A 137 -27.19 22.49 -13.50
N MET A 138 -25.90 22.81 -13.36
CA MET A 138 -25.22 23.81 -14.18
C MET A 138 -25.28 23.45 -15.67
N LEU A 139 -25.02 22.18 -16.03
CA LEU A 139 -25.10 21.72 -17.41
C LEU A 139 -26.51 21.88 -17.99
N LYS A 140 -27.55 21.50 -17.23
CA LYS A 140 -28.95 21.71 -17.65
C LYS A 140 -29.28 23.18 -17.85
N ASN A 141 -28.82 24.05 -16.96
CA ASN A 141 -29.03 25.49 -17.08
C ASN A 141 -28.30 26.06 -18.30
N GLN A 142 -27.09 25.58 -18.60
CA GLN A 142 -26.34 25.97 -19.78
C GLN A 142 -27.03 25.53 -21.07
N GLU A 143 -27.52 24.29 -21.13
CA GLU A 143 -28.31 23.79 -22.26
C GLU A 143 -29.58 24.64 -22.47
N LEU A 144 -30.29 24.95 -21.38
CA LEU A 144 -31.47 25.81 -21.43
C LEU A 144 -31.15 27.22 -21.93
N LEU A 145 -30.04 27.81 -21.49
CA LEU A 145 -29.59 29.13 -21.94
C LEU A 145 -29.32 29.11 -23.45
N LEU A 146 -28.59 28.12 -23.95
CA LEU A 146 -28.34 27.94 -25.38
C LEU A 146 -29.63 27.78 -26.18
N MET A 147 -30.63 27.06 -25.64
CA MET A 147 -31.93 26.92 -26.28
C MET A 147 -32.67 28.26 -26.38
N PHE A 148 -32.61 29.11 -25.35
CA PHE A 148 -33.19 30.45 -25.39
C PHE A 148 -32.45 31.35 -26.39
N GLU A 149 -31.12 31.38 -26.37
CA GLU A 149 -30.32 32.18 -27.29
C GLU A 149 -30.62 31.81 -28.75
N ASN A 150 -30.62 30.50 -29.05
CA ASN A 150 -30.98 30.00 -30.38
C ASN A 150 -32.42 30.35 -30.74
N GLY A 151 -33.37 30.26 -29.80
CA GLY A 151 -34.76 30.62 -30.03
C GLY A 151 -34.92 32.11 -30.39
N ILE A 152 -34.23 32.97 -29.64
CA ILE A 152 -34.20 34.42 -29.88
C ILE A 152 -33.55 34.74 -31.23
N ASP A 153 -32.42 34.12 -31.55
CA ASP A 153 -31.73 34.32 -32.83
C ASP A 153 -32.60 33.89 -34.02
N ASN A 154 -33.26 32.74 -33.92
CA ASN A 154 -34.18 32.28 -34.94
C ASN A 154 -35.36 33.26 -35.15
N LEU A 155 -35.93 33.77 -34.06
CA LEU A 155 -37.01 34.75 -34.14
C LEU A 155 -36.52 36.08 -34.75
N PHE A 156 -35.35 36.54 -34.32
CA PHE A 156 -34.72 37.76 -34.82
C PHE A 156 -34.50 37.70 -36.33
N ILE A 157 -33.94 36.60 -36.85
CA ILE A 157 -33.73 36.40 -38.29
C ILE A 157 -35.06 36.42 -39.05
N ARG A 158 -36.11 35.76 -38.53
CA ARG A 158 -37.43 35.74 -39.18
C ARG A 158 -38.09 37.12 -39.25
N LEU A 159 -37.86 37.96 -38.24
CA LEU A 159 -38.43 39.29 -38.16
C LEU A 159 -37.55 40.37 -38.81
N TYR A 160 -36.32 40.04 -39.20
CA TYR A 160 -35.32 41.00 -39.69
C TYR A 160 -35.83 41.86 -40.86
N SER A 161 -36.53 41.24 -41.81
CA SER A 161 -37.01 41.92 -43.03
C SER A 161 -38.22 42.84 -42.82
N ILE A 162 -38.85 42.85 -41.64
CA ILE A 162 -40.02 43.69 -41.37
C ILE A 162 -39.55 45.11 -41.09
N THR A 163 -39.99 46.07 -41.90
CA THR A 163 -39.65 47.48 -41.68
C THR A 163 -40.64 48.09 -40.69
N VAL A 164 -40.15 48.58 -39.54
CA VAL A 164 -40.95 49.31 -38.56
C VAL A 164 -40.63 50.81 -38.71
N PRO A 165 -41.64 51.69 -38.81
CA PRO A 165 -41.42 53.14 -38.81
C PRO A 165 -40.65 53.56 -37.54
N ASP A 166 -39.67 54.45 -37.68
CA ASP A 166 -38.82 54.99 -36.59
C ASP A 166 -37.73 54.06 -36.01
N GLN A 167 -37.34 52.99 -36.71
CA GLN A 167 -36.27 52.10 -36.25
C GLN A 167 -35.01 52.20 -37.12
N ASP A 168 -33.92 52.73 -36.55
CA ASP A 168 -32.58 52.64 -37.14
C ASP A 168 -32.15 51.17 -37.18
N ILE A 169 -31.84 50.67 -38.38
CA ILE A 169 -31.41 49.30 -38.62
C ILE A 169 -29.98 49.16 -38.11
N SER A 170 -29.79 49.03 -36.80
CA SER A 170 -28.50 48.66 -36.24
C SER A 170 -28.24 47.18 -36.55
N VAL A 171 -27.30 46.94 -37.47
CA VAL A 171 -26.91 45.60 -37.96
C VAL A 171 -26.10 44.82 -36.90
N GLU A 172 -25.68 45.46 -35.81
CA GLU A 172 -24.93 44.85 -34.70
C GLU A 172 -25.76 44.80 -33.41
N ALA A 173 -26.80 43.98 -33.35
CA ALA A 173 -27.33 43.53 -32.06
C ALA A 173 -26.42 42.40 -31.55
N LYS A 174 -25.47 42.74 -30.67
CA LYS A 174 -24.50 41.77 -30.15
C LYS A 174 -25.05 40.99 -28.96
N ASP A 175 -25.96 41.59 -28.19
CA ASP A 175 -26.53 40.97 -26.99
C ASP A 175 -27.91 40.35 -27.24
N THR A 176 -28.21 39.29 -26.49
CA THR A 176 -29.46 38.51 -26.56
C THR A 176 -30.67 39.33 -26.12
N ASP A 177 -30.51 40.20 -25.13
CA ASP A 177 -31.56 41.10 -24.65
C ASP A 177 -31.94 42.15 -25.71
N GLU A 178 -30.94 42.74 -26.38
CA GLU A 178 -31.16 43.69 -27.48
C GLU A 178 -31.95 43.05 -28.63
N LYS A 179 -31.60 41.80 -29.00
CA LYS A 179 -32.32 41.01 -30.00
C LYS A 179 -33.77 40.74 -29.56
N LEU A 180 -33.98 40.42 -28.29
CA LEU A 180 -35.32 40.16 -27.75
C LEU A 180 -36.20 41.42 -27.77
N GLN A 181 -35.67 42.57 -27.33
CA GLN A 181 -36.37 43.86 -27.39
C GLN A 181 -36.70 44.26 -28.84
N HIS A 182 -35.81 43.96 -29.79
CA HIS A 182 -36.06 44.18 -31.21
C HIS A 182 -37.21 43.31 -31.72
N CYS A 183 -37.24 42.04 -31.35
CA CYS A 183 -38.33 41.13 -31.67
C CYS A 183 -39.65 41.62 -31.08
N GLU A 184 -39.66 42.05 -29.82
CA GLU A 184 -40.85 42.57 -29.13
C GLU A 184 -41.46 43.76 -29.88
N LYS A 185 -40.67 44.77 -30.23
CA LYS A 185 -41.13 45.95 -30.97
C LYS A 185 -41.74 45.58 -32.32
N LYS A 186 -41.12 44.65 -33.06
CA LYS A 186 -41.63 44.19 -34.35
C LYS A 186 -42.91 43.37 -34.22
N LEU A 187 -42.98 42.48 -33.24
CA LEU A 187 -44.19 41.69 -32.98
C LEU A 187 -45.36 42.58 -32.55
N LEU A 188 -45.12 43.61 -31.73
CA LEU A 188 -46.13 44.60 -31.38
C LEU A 188 -46.60 45.40 -32.59
N HIS A 189 -45.69 45.83 -33.46
CA HIS A 189 -46.04 46.49 -34.72
C HIS A 189 -46.91 45.60 -35.62
N LEU A 190 -46.52 44.33 -35.80
CA LEU A 190 -47.33 43.35 -36.54
C LEU A 190 -48.70 43.14 -35.91
N ALA A 191 -48.79 43.00 -34.58
CA ALA A 191 -50.06 42.84 -33.88
C ALA A 191 -50.99 44.05 -34.07
N GLN A 192 -50.44 45.26 -34.05
CA GLN A 192 -51.17 46.48 -34.37
C GLN A 192 -51.62 46.51 -35.83
N LEU A 193 -50.77 46.12 -36.78
CA LEU A 193 -51.14 46.02 -38.20
C LEU A 193 -52.28 45.04 -38.42
N VAL A 194 -52.25 43.87 -37.77
CA VAL A 194 -53.32 42.86 -37.85
C VAL A 194 -54.61 43.37 -37.21
N THR A 195 -54.52 44.10 -36.09
CA THR A 195 -55.71 44.66 -35.40
C THR A 195 -56.34 45.82 -36.18
N ASN A 196 -55.51 46.64 -36.83
CA ASN A 196 -55.95 47.76 -37.67
C ASN A 196 -56.28 47.33 -39.11
N LEU A 197 -56.13 46.04 -39.43
CA LEU A 197 -56.45 45.51 -40.73
C LEU A 197 -57.97 45.50 -40.90
N PRO A 198 -58.53 46.19 -41.92
CA PRO A 198 -59.96 46.14 -42.16
C PRO A 198 -60.42 44.69 -42.37
N ALA A 199 -61.60 44.33 -41.86
CA ALA A 199 -62.25 43.03 -42.10
C ALA A 199 -62.46 42.68 -43.60
N GLN A 200 -62.08 43.58 -44.52
CA GLN A 200 -62.04 43.37 -45.97
C GLN A 200 -60.88 42.47 -46.45
N TYR A 201 -59.92 42.15 -45.59
CA TYR A 201 -58.98 41.04 -45.80
C TYR A 201 -59.54 39.72 -45.25
N SER A 202 -60.87 39.56 -45.26
CA SER A 202 -61.43 38.24 -45.50
C SER A 202 -60.64 37.62 -46.66
N LEU A 203 -60.03 36.46 -46.42
CA LEU A 203 -59.52 35.60 -47.47
C LEU A 203 -60.72 35.17 -48.29
N ASP A 204 -61.22 36.08 -49.13
CA ASP A 204 -62.22 35.78 -50.13
C ASP A 204 -61.50 34.89 -51.13
N GLU A 205 -61.55 33.58 -50.87
CA GLU A 205 -60.91 32.56 -51.71
C GLU A 205 -61.40 32.64 -53.15
N ASP A 206 -62.55 33.29 -53.37
CA ASP A 206 -63.17 33.53 -54.67
C ASP A 206 -62.74 34.85 -55.34
N LYS A 207 -61.89 35.65 -54.67
CA LYS A 207 -61.33 36.87 -55.27
C LYS A 207 -60.43 36.47 -56.43
N GLU A 208 -60.82 36.87 -57.63
CA GLU A 208 -60.22 36.45 -58.91
C GLU A 208 -58.68 36.56 -58.94
N THR A 209 -58.12 37.59 -58.28
CA THR A 209 -56.68 37.78 -58.19
C THR A 209 -55.99 36.72 -57.33
N PHE A 210 -56.59 36.33 -56.20
CA PHE A 210 -56.08 35.29 -55.32
C PHE A 210 -56.10 33.93 -56.01
N VAL A 211 -57.22 33.59 -56.68
CA VAL A 211 -57.35 32.36 -57.48
C VAL A 211 -56.29 32.31 -58.59
N LYS A 212 -56.04 33.43 -59.28
CA LYS A 212 -55.01 33.51 -60.32
C LYS A 212 -53.60 33.28 -59.77
N VAL A 213 -53.26 33.91 -58.64
CA VAL A 213 -51.95 33.73 -58.00
C VAL A 213 -51.78 32.31 -57.46
N ARG A 214 -52.81 31.74 -56.81
CA ARG A 214 -52.84 30.34 -56.34
C ARG A 214 -52.60 29.37 -57.49
N ASN A 215 -53.37 29.47 -58.57
CA ASN A 215 -53.25 28.60 -59.73
C ASN A 215 -51.88 28.76 -60.43
N PHE A 216 -51.34 29.97 -60.47
CA PHE A 216 -50.02 30.23 -61.03
C PHE A 216 -48.92 29.56 -60.19
N LEU A 217 -48.98 29.70 -58.86
CA LEU A 217 -48.03 29.05 -57.94
C LEU A 217 -48.16 27.53 -58.00
N GLU A 218 -49.36 26.99 -58.00
CA GLU A 218 -49.62 25.55 -58.09
C GLU A 218 -49.07 24.97 -59.40
N LYS A 219 -49.29 25.66 -60.52
CA LYS A 219 -48.74 25.27 -61.83
C LYS A 219 -47.21 25.34 -61.85
N THR A 220 -46.63 26.43 -61.34
CA THR A 220 -45.18 26.61 -61.31
C THR A 220 -44.50 25.57 -60.42
N THR A 221 -45.11 25.27 -59.26
CA THR A 221 -44.62 24.24 -58.32
C THR A 221 -44.69 22.84 -58.92
N LYS A 222 -45.75 22.54 -59.70
CA LYS A 222 -45.94 21.26 -60.39
C LYS A 222 -44.90 21.03 -61.49
N ASP A 223 -44.48 22.09 -62.18
CA ASP A 223 -43.51 22.04 -63.28
C ASP A 223 -42.05 22.15 -62.79
N GLU A 224 -41.82 22.38 -61.49
CA GLU A 224 -40.49 22.53 -60.88
C GLU A 224 -39.82 21.16 -60.62
N PRO A 225 -38.68 20.85 -61.28
CA PRO A 225 -38.05 19.53 -61.19
C PRO A 225 -37.49 19.19 -59.80
N GLN A 226 -37.29 20.18 -58.93
CA GLN A 226 -36.84 19.96 -57.54
C GLN A 226 -37.95 19.46 -56.62
N ASN A 227 -39.23 19.67 -56.97
CA ASN A 227 -40.40 19.29 -56.16
C ASN A 227 -40.92 17.87 -56.46
N LEU A 228 -40.36 17.18 -57.46
CA LEU A 228 -40.69 15.79 -57.81
C LEU A 228 -39.93 14.75 -56.97
N LYS A 229 -39.14 15.19 -55.97
CA LYS A 229 -38.29 14.31 -55.15
C LYS A 229 -38.97 13.67 -53.93
N ILE A 230 -40.28 13.79 -53.80
CA ILE A 230 -41.01 13.02 -52.77
C ILE A 230 -41.60 11.80 -53.46
N SER A 231 -40.80 10.73 -53.59
CA SER A 231 -41.35 9.40 -53.83
C SER A 231 -42.19 9.04 -52.61
N LEU A 232 -43.52 9.01 -52.78
CA LEU A 232 -44.42 8.47 -51.78
C LEU A 232 -44.28 6.94 -51.83
N GLU A 233 -43.30 6.40 -51.11
CA GLU A 233 -43.28 4.98 -50.80
C GLU A 233 -44.48 4.71 -49.87
N ASP A 234 -45.41 3.91 -50.36
CA ASP A 234 -46.56 3.38 -49.62
C ASP A 234 -46.02 2.63 -48.39
N GLU A 235 -46.19 3.22 -47.20
CA GLU A 235 -45.79 2.66 -45.90
C GLU A 235 -46.59 1.40 -45.58
N GLY A 236 -46.22 0.32 -46.26
CA GLY A 236 -46.56 -1.05 -45.95
C GLY A 236 -45.32 -1.80 -45.47
N SER A 237 -44.98 -1.60 -44.19
CA SER A 237 -44.04 -2.41 -43.38
C SER A 237 -42.58 -1.95 -43.30
N GLY A 238 -42.20 -1.47 -42.10
CA GLY A 238 -40.90 -1.78 -41.51
C GLY A 238 -39.97 -0.59 -41.28
N ALA A 239 -40.20 0.10 -40.17
CA ALA A 239 -39.29 1.01 -39.46
C ALA A 239 -37.80 1.02 -39.93
N GLN A 240 -37.36 2.13 -40.51
CA GLN A 240 -35.96 2.62 -40.50
C GLN A 240 -36.00 4.15 -40.45
N ASP A 241 -35.63 4.75 -39.32
CA ASP A 241 -34.27 5.15 -38.92
C ASP A 241 -33.78 6.39 -39.69
N ALA A 242 -33.90 7.53 -39.01
CA ALA A 242 -33.77 8.87 -39.56
C ALA A 242 -32.34 9.39 -39.41
N PHE A 243 -31.34 8.74 -39.99
CA PHE A 243 -30.00 9.33 -40.18
C PHE A 243 -29.29 8.68 -41.37
N ASP A 244 -29.55 9.21 -42.57
CA ASP A 244 -28.70 8.94 -43.74
C ASP A 244 -28.11 10.28 -44.23
N PHE A 245 -26.96 10.65 -43.66
CA PHE A 245 -26.06 11.62 -44.27
C PHE A 245 -25.02 10.84 -45.04
N ALA A 246 -25.16 10.87 -46.35
CA ALA A 246 -24.14 10.36 -47.25
C ALA A 246 -22.83 11.14 -47.10
N ASP A 247 -21.78 10.36 -46.90
CA ASP A 247 -20.42 10.54 -47.41
C ASP A 247 -19.39 11.24 -46.50
N LYS A 248 -18.63 10.42 -45.75
CA LYS A 248 -17.16 10.43 -45.77
C LYS A 248 -16.53 9.34 -44.89
N ASP A 249 -15.45 8.78 -45.44
CA ASP A 249 -14.51 7.78 -44.90
C ASP A 249 -14.95 6.31 -44.90
N HIS A 250 -14.48 5.62 -45.95
CA HIS A 250 -14.37 4.17 -46.05
C HIS A 250 -13.39 3.59 -45.01
N GLY A 251 -13.74 3.66 -43.73
CA GLY A 251 -13.26 2.69 -42.75
C GLY A 251 -14.01 1.38 -43.03
N HIS A 252 -13.31 0.32 -43.43
CA HIS A 252 -13.86 -0.99 -43.80
C HIS A 252 -15.01 -1.47 -42.88
N VAL A 253 -16.25 -1.13 -43.23
CA VAL A 253 -17.44 -1.71 -42.63
C VAL A 253 -17.79 -2.93 -43.45
N LEU A 254 -17.66 -4.11 -42.84
CA LEU A 254 -17.99 -5.37 -43.50
C LEU A 254 -19.44 -5.34 -43.96
N THR A 255 -19.64 -5.62 -45.24
CA THR A 255 -20.96 -5.68 -45.86
C THR A 255 -21.79 -6.75 -45.16
N ARG A 256 -23.12 -6.59 -45.11
CA ARG A 256 -24.04 -7.57 -44.51
C ARG A 256 -23.74 -9.02 -44.92
N ASP A 257 -23.35 -9.24 -46.17
CA ASP A 257 -23.03 -10.58 -46.68
C ASP A 257 -21.64 -11.08 -46.23
N GLU A 258 -20.70 -10.18 -45.94
CA GLU A 258 -19.40 -10.51 -45.37
C GLU A 258 -19.51 -10.87 -43.90
N ILE A 259 -20.35 -10.15 -43.13
CA ILE A 259 -20.69 -10.48 -41.74
C ILE A 259 -21.36 -11.86 -41.68
N LYS A 260 -22.30 -12.15 -42.59
CA LYS A 260 -22.92 -13.48 -42.69
C LYS A 260 -21.91 -14.58 -43.01
N LYS A 261 -20.99 -14.35 -43.95
CA LYS A 261 -19.92 -15.31 -44.28
C LYS A 261 -19.00 -15.54 -43.09
N GLN A 262 -18.63 -14.49 -42.36
CA GLN A 262 -17.79 -14.61 -41.17
C GLN A 262 -18.51 -15.35 -40.03
N GLY A 263 -19.80 -15.08 -39.83
CA GLY A 263 -20.65 -15.80 -38.88
C GLY A 263 -20.76 -17.30 -39.20
N LEU A 264 -20.96 -17.65 -40.47
CA LEU A 264 -20.97 -19.05 -40.92
C LEU A 264 -19.61 -19.74 -40.68
N ARG A 265 -18.49 -19.06 -40.99
CA ARG A 265 -17.14 -19.61 -40.69
C ARG A 265 -16.90 -19.78 -39.20
N PHE A 266 -17.40 -18.86 -38.36
CA PHE A 266 -17.30 -18.96 -36.91
C PHE A 266 -18.05 -20.18 -36.38
N ILE A 267 -19.29 -20.38 -36.83
CA ILE A 267 -20.11 -21.54 -36.47
C ILE A 267 -19.45 -22.85 -36.91
N GLU A 268 -18.96 -22.94 -38.15
CA GLU A 268 -18.22 -24.11 -38.63
C GLU A 268 -16.96 -24.40 -37.80
N SER A 269 -16.23 -23.35 -37.40
CA SER A 269 -15.00 -23.48 -36.61
C SER A 269 -15.27 -24.03 -35.20
N LYS A 270 -16.41 -23.65 -34.60
CA LYS A 270 -16.82 -24.09 -33.26
C LYS A 270 -17.47 -25.47 -33.25
N MET A 271 -18.13 -25.87 -34.33
CA MET A 271 -18.74 -27.19 -34.45
C MET A 271 -17.72 -28.29 -34.81
N LYS A 272 -16.57 -27.95 -35.42
CA LYS A 272 -15.50 -28.92 -35.77
C LYS A 272 -14.52 -29.22 -34.63
N SER A 273 -14.50 -28.45 -33.53
CA SER A 273 -13.57 -28.65 -32.39
C SER A 273 -14.04 -29.63 -31.31
N GLY A 274 -15.01 -30.50 -31.61
CA GLY A 274 -15.52 -31.53 -30.72
C GLY A 274 -14.87 -32.92 -30.91
N LYS A 275 -13.54 -33.04 -30.88
CA LYS A 275 -12.86 -34.34 -30.69
C LYS A 275 -11.88 -34.27 -29.52
N LYS A 276 -12.33 -34.79 -28.37
CA LYS A 276 -11.53 -35.01 -27.15
C LYS A 276 -10.29 -35.86 -27.45
N LYS A 277 -9.10 -35.36 -27.10
CA LYS A 277 -7.92 -36.22 -26.82
C LYS A 277 -8.16 -36.92 -25.49
N GLN A 278 -8.29 -38.25 -25.50
CA GLN A 278 -8.18 -39.08 -24.29
C GLN A 278 -6.73 -39.02 -23.80
N GLN A 279 -6.53 -38.60 -22.56
CA GLN A 279 -5.26 -38.65 -21.85
C GLN A 279 -5.16 -40.03 -21.19
N SER A 280 -4.29 -40.90 -21.72
CA SER A 280 -3.98 -42.20 -21.15
C SER A 280 -2.94 -42.05 -20.04
N PHE A 281 -3.25 -42.52 -18.84
CA PHE A 281 -2.28 -42.72 -17.76
C PHE A 281 -1.45 -44.01 -18.01
N PRO A 282 -0.13 -44.01 -17.75
CA PRO A 282 0.67 -45.23 -17.80
C PRO A 282 0.48 -46.04 -16.52
N LYS A 283 0.24 -47.35 -16.66
CA LYS A 283 0.30 -48.34 -15.59
C LYS A 283 1.76 -48.71 -15.30
N SER A 284 2.17 -48.63 -14.04
CA SER A 284 3.34 -49.35 -13.52
C SER A 284 2.89 -50.26 -12.37
N PHE A 285 2.96 -51.56 -12.59
CA PHE A 285 3.33 -52.60 -11.62
C PHE A 285 4.02 -53.70 -12.43
#